data_AF-A0A812R426-F1
#
_entry.id   AF-A0A812R426-F1
#
_cell.length_a   1.000
_cell.length_b   1.000
_cell.length_c   1.000
_cell.angle_alpha   90.00
_cell.angle_beta   90.00
_cell.angle_gamma   90.00
#
_symmetry.space_group_name_H-M   'P 1'
#
loop_
_entity.id
_entity.type
_entity.pdbx_description
1 polymer ?
#
loop_
_entity_poly.entity_id
_entity_poly.type
_entity_poly.pdbx_seq_one_letter_code
_entity_poly.pdbx_strand_id
1 'polypeptide(L)'
;MAPLGIAELSLCGLISRLKEARRVQEACQTFLGSKSRSSIFDQVEHVKGIKSPDDEQAFGWWCRLTAAILSTETDAKKALFEQLQAVRTDGVASFEKKVAKEFLQGQLKSIDDSTKGAEAKRSKLQDLLTGLEAAATRDDPAHVRRARQDVTKAEKAFEDIRKDYERWEKGKKMLTVDEIKVLKRSFEDSKAKVEKVRAVVEEQQLRRAEAAVAPVVDEKERGAAALAAEARASRARAVASKAPARPTNPSVSSKASPAGGYPPKAVAVAPAALRQAQVAAQVRTEAAEAQQSLAPAPAPRPRPAPRPQAEDAPVLSYACTLTAVAQHLGVTEAQAKELAESAREFARHFDAETWEAIQERSLAIEKANQEKQREAERRKKEKALAKVTQVQSSAAAGGAGAVAAKATAKAVPQAVVGRPDSVPNAKPKAKPKATAKVPPRQDGLKSLAGANKFGGLESDDEEEGWAKVRR
;
A
#
# COMPACT_ATOMS: atom_id res chain seq x y z
N MET A 1 -21.12 37.05 -3.10
CA MET A 1 -20.30 36.25 -4.05
C MET A 1 -19.22 35.57 -3.24
N ALA A 2 -19.21 34.24 -3.15
CA ALA A 2 -18.17 33.49 -2.45
C ALA A 2 -17.14 32.98 -3.49
N PRO A 3 -15.82 33.03 -3.22
CA PRO A 3 -14.81 32.50 -4.13
C PRO A 3 -14.93 30.97 -4.22
N LEU A 4 -14.73 30.44 -5.43
CA LEU A 4 -15.01 29.05 -5.75
C LEU A 4 -13.86 28.11 -5.34
N GLY A 5 -14.05 27.45 -4.19
CA GLY A 5 -13.84 25.99 -4.08
C GLY A 5 -12.43 25.45 -4.31
N ILE A 6 -11.46 25.84 -3.46
CA ILE A 6 -10.31 24.96 -3.16
C ILE A 6 -10.74 24.04 -2.01
N ALA A 7 -11.59 23.06 -2.33
CA ALA A 7 -12.21 22.17 -1.35
C ALA A 7 -11.19 21.15 -0.79
N GLU A 8 -11.14 21.05 0.54
CA GLU A 8 -10.58 19.96 1.37
C GLU A 8 -9.30 19.21 0.94
N LEU A 9 -8.37 19.89 0.26
CA LEU A 9 -7.01 19.36 0.10
C LEU A 9 -6.38 19.14 1.49
N SER A 10 -5.79 17.98 1.79
CA SER A 10 -4.98 17.82 3.00
C SER A 10 -3.77 18.77 2.92
N LEU A 11 -3.32 19.26 4.09
CA LEU A 11 -2.14 20.11 4.20
C LEU A 11 -0.91 19.48 3.52
N CYS A 12 -0.76 18.14 3.61
CA CYS A 12 0.28 17.40 2.88
C CYS A 12 0.09 17.44 1.35
N GLY A 13 -1.14 17.43 0.85
CA GLY A 13 -1.45 17.57 -0.57
C GLY A 13 -1.08 18.95 -1.11
N LEU A 14 -1.41 20.03 -0.40
CA LEU A 14 -1.00 21.39 -0.76
C LEU A 14 0.52 21.57 -0.74
N ILE A 15 1.20 21.07 0.30
CA ILE A 15 2.67 21.13 0.41
C ILE A 15 3.33 20.38 -0.75
N SER A 16 2.81 19.22 -1.13
CA SER A 16 3.32 18.44 -2.27
C SER A 16 3.13 19.18 -3.59
N ARG A 17 1.96 19.78 -3.84
CA ARG A 17 1.71 20.61 -5.03
C ARG A 17 2.65 21.82 -5.10
N LEU A 18 2.91 22.49 -3.97
CA LEU A 18 3.84 23.63 -3.91
C LEU A 18 5.30 23.22 -4.13
N LYS A 19 5.72 22.05 -3.60
CA LYS A 19 7.04 21.49 -3.90
C LYS A 19 7.21 21.17 -5.38
N GLU A 20 6.17 20.64 -6.02
CA GLU A 20 6.22 20.31 -7.45
C GLU A 20 6.19 21.57 -8.33
N ALA A 21 5.33 22.55 -8.03
CA ALA A 21 5.33 23.84 -8.71
C ALA A 21 6.71 24.54 -8.62
N ARG A 22 7.36 24.47 -7.44
CA ARG A 22 8.72 24.99 -7.25
C ARG A 22 9.77 24.22 -8.06
N ARG A 23 9.71 22.88 -8.14
CA ARG A 23 10.60 22.09 -9.00
C ARG A 23 10.45 22.45 -10.47
N VAL A 24 9.22 22.60 -10.97
CA VAL A 24 8.95 23.04 -12.34
C VAL A 24 9.51 24.44 -12.58
N GLN A 25 9.36 25.36 -11.62
CA GLN A 25 9.95 26.70 -11.70
C GLN A 25 11.49 26.65 -11.73
N GLU A 26 12.13 25.84 -10.88
CA GLU A 26 13.59 25.66 -10.85
C GLU A 26 14.12 24.99 -12.13
N ALA A 27 13.36 24.04 -12.71
CA ALA A 27 13.64 23.45 -14.02
C ALA A 27 13.53 24.47 -15.16
N CYS A 28 12.50 25.34 -15.14
CA CYS A 28 12.39 26.43 -16.11
C CYS A 28 13.52 27.45 -15.95
N GLN A 29 13.91 27.81 -14.73
CA GLN A 29 15.03 28.74 -14.49
C GLN A 29 16.38 28.16 -14.92
N THR A 30 16.64 26.87 -14.66
CA THR A 30 17.89 26.21 -15.11
C THR A 30 17.95 26.07 -16.62
N PHE A 31 16.83 25.77 -17.31
CA PHE A 31 16.75 25.80 -18.77
C PHE A 31 17.03 27.19 -19.37
N LEU A 32 16.49 28.25 -18.74
CA LEU A 32 16.76 29.65 -19.11
C LEU A 32 18.15 30.16 -18.70
N GLY A 33 18.84 29.45 -17.80
CA GLY A 33 20.20 29.76 -17.36
C GLY A 33 21.26 29.05 -18.21
N SER A 34 20.99 27.83 -18.71
CA SER A 34 21.94 27.07 -19.52
C SER A 34 21.98 27.52 -20.98
N LYS A 35 20.85 27.97 -21.54
CA LYS A 35 20.87 28.81 -22.74
C LYS A 35 21.22 30.24 -22.30
N SER A 36 22.45 30.67 -22.56
CA SER A 36 22.85 32.05 -22.28
C SER A 36 21.81 33.03 -22.83
N ARG A 37 21.36 33.97 -21.99
CA ARG A 37 20.44 35.04 -22.41
C ARG A 37 21.01 35.84 -23.58
N SER A 38 22.34 35.97 -23.69
CA SER A 38 22.99 36.55 -24.86
C SER A 38 22.76 35.69 -26.11
N SER A 39 23.03 34.38 -26.05
CA SER A 39 22.87 33.49 -27.21
C SER A 39 21.44 33.42 -27.76
N ILE A 40 20.41 33.61 -26.93
CA ILE A 40 19.02 33.70 -27.42
C ILE A 40 18.77 35.08 -28.06
N PHE A 41 19.14 36.18 -27.40
CA PHE A 41 18.90 37.52 -27.96
C PHE A 41 19.76 37.85 -29.18
N ASP A 42 21.03 37.45 -29.19
CA ASP A 42 21.96 37.64 -30.31
C ASP A 42 21.51 36.83 -31.55
N GLN A 43 20.96 35.61 -31.36
CA GLN A 43 20.33 34.87 -32.46
C GLN A 43 19.02 35.51 -32.93
N VAL A 44 18.22 36.11 -32.05
CA VAL A 44 16.99 36.81 -32.43
C VAL A 44 17.28 38.11 -33.19
N GLU A 45 18.33 38.86 -32.83
CA GLU A 45 18.70 40.08 -33.56
C GLU A 45 19.39 39.82 -34.91
N HIS A 46 20.17 38.74 -35.04
CA HIS A 46 20.75 38.34 -36.33
C HIS A 46 19.74 37.66 -37.28
N VAL A 47 18.58 37.22 -36.79
CA VAL A 47 17.54 36.57 -37.60
C VAL A 47 16.34 37.50 -37.84
N LYS A 48 16.61 38.70 -38.38
CA LYS A 48 15.57 39.61 -38.92
C LYS A 48 14.85 39.07 -40.19
N GLY A 49 15.08 37.81 -40.57
CA GLY A 49 14.59 37.20 -41.82
C GLY A 49 13.73 35.94 -41.69
N ILE A 50 13.65 35.28 -40.52
CA ILE A 50 12.85 34.04 -40.36
C ILE A 50 11.64 34.32 -39.48
N LYS A 51 10.56 34.78 -40.11
CA LYS A 51 9.21 34.76 -39.52
C LYS A 51 8.62 33.35 -39.63
N SER A 52 9.08 32.43 -38.78
CA SER A 52 8.35 31.17 -38.59
C SER A 52 7.21 31.42 -37.60
N PRO A 53 5.93 31.27 -38.00
CA PRO A 53 4.79 31.48 -37.09
C PRO A 53 4.70 30.43 -35.96
N ASP A 54 5.51 29.37 -36.03
CA ASP A 54 5.55 28.31 -35.01
C ASP A 54 6.38 28.71 -33.78
N ASP A 55 7.45 29.50 -33.95
CA ASP A 55 8.31 29.93 -32.84
C ASP A 55 7.62 30.98 -31.94
N GLU A 56 6.86 31.91 -32.54
CA GLU A 56 6.01 32.85 -31.79
C GLU A 56 4.90 32.12 -31.04
N GLN A 57 4.33 31.06 -31.61
CA GLN A 57 3.33 30.22 -30.94
C GLN A 57 3.93 29.42 -29.77
N ALA A 58 5.14 28.86 -29.93
CA ALA A 58 5.85 28.16 -28.87
C ALA A 58 6.17 29.09 -27.68
N PHE A 59 6.68 30.30 -27.97
CA PHE A 59 6.94 31.31 -26.94
C PHE A 59 5.63 31.79 -26.26
N GLY A 60 4.57 32.01 -27.05
CA GLY A 60 3.25 32.39 -26.53
C GLY A 60 2.57 31.29 -25.71
N TRP A 61 2.80 30.01 -26.02
CA TRP A 61 2.37 28.88 -25.18
C TRP A 61 3.17 28.82 -23.88
N TRP A 62 4.49 28.99 -23.95
CA TRP A 62 5.38 28.97 -22.79
C TRP A 62 5.03 30.11 -21.81
N CYS A 63 4.86 31.34 -22.28
CA CYS A 63 4.43 32.47 -21.43
C CYS A 63 3.06 32.22 -20.77
N ARG A 64 2.11 31.61 -21.49
CA ARG A 64 0.80 31.23 -20.91
C ARG A 64 0.90 30.11 -19.87
N LEU A 65 1.75 29.11 -20.11
CA LEU A 65 2.03 28.04 -19.16
C LEU A 65 2.71 28.57 -17.89
N THR A 66 3.73 29.44 -18.03
CA THR A 66 4.41 30.05 -16.88
C THR A 66 3.48 30.98 -16.09
N ALA A 67 2.64 31.78 -16.77
CA ALA A 67 1.63 32.61 -16.11
C ALA A 67 0.57 31.77 -15.37
N ALA A 68 0.12 30.65 -15.96
CA ALA A 68 -0.78 29.71 -15.30
C ALA A 68 -0.14 29.09 -14.05
N ILE A 69 1.11 28.61 -14.15
CA ILE A 69 1.87 28.06 -13.01
C ILE A 69 2.00 29.10 -11.90
N LEU A 70 2.43 30.33 -12.21
CA LEU A 70 2.56 31.42 -11.22
C LEU A 70 1.23 31.81 -10.58
N SER A 71 0.13 31.85 -11.35
CA SER A 71 -1.22 32.09 -10.80
C SER A 71 -1.58 30.98 -9.81
N THR A 72 -1.45 29.71 -10.21
CA THR A 72 -1.74 28.58 -9.32
C THR A 72 -0.82 28.54 -8.09
N GLU A 73 0.41 29.03 -8.19
CA GLU A 73 1.31 29.15 -7.03
C GLU A 73 0.81 30.21 -6.03
N THR A 74 0.35 31.38 -6.51
CA THR A 74 -0.21 32.41 -5.62
C THR A 74 -1.51 31.97 -4.95
N ASP A 75 -2.37 31.26 -5.67
CA ASP A 75 -3.65 30.79 -5.11
C ASP A 75 -3.46 29.55 -4.21
N ALA A 76 -2.52 28.64 -4.54
CA ALA A 76 -2.12 27.57 -3.63
C ALA A 76 -1.45 28.09 -2.35
N LYS A 77 -0.66 29.18 -2.43
CA LYS A 77 -0.10 29.86 -1.25
C LYS A 77 -1.19 30.47 -0.37
N LYS A 78 -2.20 31.14 -0.95
CA LYS A 78 -3.35 31.67 -0.19
C LYS A 78 -4.13 30.54 0.47
N ALA A 79 -4.48 29.49 -0.29
CA ALA A 79 -5.21 28.34 0.22
C ALA A 79 -4.46 27.61 1.33
N LEU A 80 -3.14 27.46 1.21
CA LEU A 80 -2.32 26.89 2.29
C LEU A 80 -2.29 27.81 3.53
N PHE A 81 -2.30 29.13 3.35
CA PHE A 81 -2.34 30.08 4.47
C PHE A 81 -3.70 30.03 5.19
N GLU A 82 -4.79 29.98 4.44
CA GLU A 82 -6.17 29.85 4.95
C GLU A 82 -6.38 28.48 5.64
N GLN A 83 -5.91 27.40 5.02
CA GLN A 83 -5.92 26.08 5.66
C GLN A 83 -5.05 26.03 6.90
N LEU A 84 -3.85 26.63 6.94
CA LEU A 84 -3.04 26.72 8.15
C LEU A 84 -3.74 27.49 9.29
N GLN A 85 -4.65 28.41 8.96
CA GLN A 85 -5.48 29.08 9.97
C GLN A 85 -6.59 28.16 10.49
N ALA A 86 -7.31 27.44 9.62
CA ALA A 86 -8.29 26.42 10.02
C ALA A 86 -7.64 25.24 10.81
N VAL A 87 -6.44 24.84 10.42
CA VAL A 87 -5.60 23.84 11.11
C VAL A 87 -5.34 24.22 12.58
N ARG A 88 -5.35 25.51 12.90
CA ARG A 88 -5.15 26.02 14.27
C ARG A 88 -6.36 25.76 15.18
N THR A 89 -7.58 25.69 14.64
CA THR A 89 -8.80 25.39 15.39
C THR A 89 -9.07 23.89 15.46
N ASP A 90 -8.88 23.18 14.35
CA ASP A 90 -9.36 21.79 14.20
C ASP A 90 -8.32 20.74 14.63
N GLY A 91 -7.08 21.20 14.84
CA GLY A 91 -5.94 20.35 15.20
C GLY A 91 -5.34 19.61 14.01
N VAL A 92 -4.06 19.28 14.14
CA VAL A 92 -3.22 18.77 13.03
C VAL A 92 -2.75 17.37 13.33
N ALA A 93 -2.80 16.46 12.36
CA ALA A 93 -2.18 15.15 12.53
C ALA A 93 -0.67 15.31 12.80
N SER A 94 -0.13 14.50 13.70
CA SER A 94 1.29 14.58 14.11
C SER A 94 2.29 14.61 12.93
N PHE A 95 1.96 13.90 11.86
CA PHE A 95 2.71 13.86 10.61
C PHE A 95 2.59 15.14 9.79
N GLU A 96 1.37 15.63 9.58
CA GLU A 96 1.11 16.88 8.83
C GLU A 96 1.79 18.06 9.52
N LYS A 97 1.77 18.09 10.87
CA LYS A 97 2.49 19.07 11.70
C LYS A 97 4.00 19.01 11.48
N LYS A 98 4.59 17.81 11.39
CA LYS A 98 6.02 17.64 11.06
C LYS A 98 6.35 18.12 9.63
N VAL A 99 5.59 17.67 8.63
CA VAL A 99 5.82 18.01 7.22
C VAL A 99 5.65 19.51 6.96
N ALA A 100 4.64 20.15 7.57
CA ALA A 100 4.44 21.58 7.49
C ALA A 100 5.52 22.37 8.22
N LYS A 101 6.00 21.91 9.38
CA LYS A 101 7.15 22.52 10.08
C LYS A 101 8.42 22.47 9.24
N GLU A 102 8.75 21.32 8.65
CA GLU A 102 9.91 21.17 7.76
C GLU A 102 9.79 22.07 6.52
N PHE A 103 8.60 22.18 5.93
CA PHE A 103 8.34 23.07 4.80
C PHE A 103 8.50 24.56 5.18
N LEU A 104 7.88 25.00 6.27
CA LEU A 104 7.98 26.39 6.75
C LEU A 104 9.43 26.76 7.13
N GLN A 105 10.16 25.86 7.79
CA GLN A 105 11.59 26.05 8.08
C GLN A 105 12.45 26.12 6.81
N GLY A 106 12.13 25.31 5.79
CA GLY A 106 12.78 25.39 4.47
C GLY A 106 12.53 26.74 3.79
N GLN A 107 11.29 27.23 3.80
CA GLN A 107 10.93 28.55 3.27
C GLN A 107 11.66 29.68 4.01
N LEU A 108 11.69 29.62 5.35
CA LEU A 108 12.41 30.56 6.22
C LEU A 108 13.91 30.66 5.90
N LYS A 109 14.55 29.51 5.64
CA LYS A 109 15.97 29.43 5.24
C LYS A 109 16.24 29.94 3.82
N SER A 110 15.22 29.92 2.93
CA SER A 110 15.35 30.40 1.55
C SER A 110 14.95 31.86 1.34
N ILE A 111 14.70 32.64 2.40
CA ILE A 111 14.46 34.08 2.29
C ILE A 111 15.80 34.83 2.45
N ASP A 112 16.27 35.38 1.34
CA ASP A 112 17.40 36.30 1.30
C ASP A 112 17.07 37.65 1.95
N ASP A 113 17.90 38.05 2.91
CA ASP A 113 17.79 39.30 3.67
C ASP A 113 17.90 40.57 2.80
N SER A 114 18.47 40.46 1.60
CA SER A 114 18.60 41.56 0.64
C SER A 114 17.29 41.93 -0.07
N THR A 115 16.24 41.10 0.02
CA THR A 115 14.99 41.34 -0.71
C THR A 115 14.07 42.32 0.03
N LYS A 116 13.54 43.34 -0.68
CA LYS A 116 12.58 44.30 -0.10
C LYS A 116 11.35 43.53 0.42
N GLY A 117 11.10 43.62 1.73
CA GLY A 117 10.05 42.87 2.43
C GLY A 117 10.42 41.47 2.90
N ALA A 118 11.71 41.09 2.90
CA ALA A 118 12.21 39.84 3.48
C ALA A 118 11.75 39.64 4.93
N GLU A 119 11.96 40.66 5.77
CA GLU A 119 11.62 40.66 7.19
C GLU A 119 10.11 40.42 7.43
N ALA A 120 9.24 41.13 6.72
CA ALA A 120 7.79 40.96 6.81
C ALA A 120 7.32 39.57 6.34
N LYS A 121 8.03 38.92 5.40
CA LYS A 121 7.78 37.51 5.03
C LYS A 121 8.29 36.55 6.10
N ARG A 122 9.47 36.82 6.66
CA ARG A 122 10.11 36.01 7.70
C ARG A 122 9.27 35.99 8.99
N SER A 123 8.79 37.15 9.44
CA SER A 123 7.84 37.27 10.57
C SER A 123 6.57 36.46 10.31
N LYS A 124 5.89 36.63 9.16
CA LYS A 124 4.67 35.85 8.83
C LYS A 124 4.90 34.34 8.82
N LEU A 125 6.07 33.87 8.36
CA LEU A 125 6.41 32.44 8.42
C LEU A 125 6.73 31.96 9.83
N GLN A 126 7.33 32.81 10.68
CA GLN A 126 7.53 32.51 12.11
C GLN A 126 6.20 32.45 12.87
N ASP A 127 5.27 33.37 12.58
CA ASP A 127 3.92 33.37 13.16
C ASP A 127 3.15 32.10 12.78
N LEU A 128 3.21 31.69 11.50
CA LEU A 128 2.65 30.42 11.04
C LEU A 128 3.30 29.21 11.72
N LEU A 129 4.63 29.20 11.84
CA LEU A 129 5.35 28.09 12.48
C LEU A 129 5.00 27.99 13.96
N THR A 130 4.94 29.12 14.66
CA THR A 130 4.51 29.21 16.07
C THR A 130 3.06 28.78 16.23
N GLY A 131 2.17 29.22 15.33
CA GLY A 131 0.76 28.81 15.32
C GLY A 131 0.58 27.31 15.06
N LEU A 132 1.36 26.73 14.16
CA LEU A 132 1.40 25.30 13.86
C LEU A 132 1.95 24.49 15.05
N GLU A 133 2.97 25.00 15.75
CA GLU A 133 3.53 24.38 16.95
C GLU A 133 2.55 24.43 18.14
N ALA A 134 1.81 25.54 18.29
CA ALA A 134 0.75 25.69 19.28
C ALA A 134 -0.54 24.91 18.95
N ALA A 135 -0.80 24.60 17.67
CA ALA A 135 -1.99 23.86 17.25
C ALA A 135 -2.05 22.47 17.90
N ALA A 136 -3.22 22.09 18.41
CA ALA A 136 -3.43 20.80 19.07
C ALA A 136 -3.09 19.63 18.12
N THR A 137 -2.44 18.60 18.65
CA THR A 137 -2.18 17.39 17.86
C THR A 137 -3.46 16.57 17.75
N ARG A 138 -4.03 16.50 16.55
CA ARG A 138 -5.15 15.63 16.23
C ARG A 138 -4.64 14.19 16.13
N ASP A 139 -5.43 13.26 16.67
CA ASP A 139 -5.12 11.84 16.67
C ASP A 139 -5.08 11.28 15.23
N ASP A 140 -4.03 10.51 14.90
CA ASP A 140 -3.95 9.81 13.61
C ASP A 140 -5.15 8.83 13.51
N PRO A 141 -5.91 8.78 12.41
CA PRO A 141 -7.04 7.85 12.30
C PRO A 141 -6.63 6.37 12.42
N ALA A 142 -7.54 5.54 12.95
CA ALA A 142 -7.25 4.21 13.47
C ALA A 142 -6.44 3.27 12.53
N HIS A 143 -6.67 3.33 11.21
CA HIS A 143 -5.93 2.52 10.25
C HIS A 143 -4.44 2.90 10.15
N VAL A 144 -4.12 4.20 10.17
CA VAL A 144 -2.73 4.69 10.17
C VAL A 144 -2.07 4.42 11.53
N ARG A 145 -2.79 4.58 12.65
CA ARG A 145 -2.29 4.16 13.98
C ARG A 145 -1.89 2.69 14.00
N ARG A 146 -2.73 1.81 13.46
CA ARG A 146 -2.45 0.37 13.36
C ARG A 146 -1.24 0.09 12.46
N ALA A 147 -1.17 0.71 11.28
CA ALA A 147 -0.05 0.55 10.37
C ALA A 147 1.29 1.04 10.97
N ARG A 148 1.29 2.13 11.75
CA ARG A 148 2.46 2.56 12.55
C ARG A 148 2.86 1.55 13.62
N GLN A 149 1.89 0.99 14.35
CA GLN A 149 2.16 -0.05 15.34
C GLN A 149 2.79 -1.30 14.70
N ASP A 150 2.35 -1.67 13.50
CA ASP A 150 2.94 -2.75 12.71
C ASP A 150 4.37 -2.41 12.26
N VAL A 151 4.68 -1.15 11.89
CA VAL A 151 6.06 -0.68 11.65
C VAL A 151 6.92 -0.86 12.91
N THR A 152 6.53 -0.29 14.05
CA THR A 152 7.30 -0.38 15.30
C THR A 152 7.50 -1.84 15.76
N LYS A 153 6.50 -2.70 15.54
CA LYS A 153 6.61 -4.14 15.83
C LYS A 153 7.58 -4.85 14.88
N ALA A 154 7.59 -4.50 13.60
CA ALA A 154 8.54 -5.03 12.63
C ALA A 154 9.97 -4.55 12.92
N GLU A 155 10.14 -3.27 13.24
CA GLU A 155 11.43 -2.66 13.59
C GLU A 155 12.04 -3.29 14.84
N LYS A 156 11.24 -3.51 15.90
CA LYS A 156 11.71 -4.20 17.12
C LYS A 156 12.18 -5.63 16.81
N ALA A 157 11.40 -6.38 16.03
CA ALA A 157 11.76 -7.75 15.63
C ALA A 157 13.02 -7.80 14.74
N PHE A 158 13.21 -6.80 13.87
CA PHE A 158 14.42 -6.66 13.07
C PHE A 158 15.64 -6.31 13.92
N GLU A 159 15.49 -5.41 14.90
CA GLU A 159 16.58 -4.98 15.78
C GLU A 159 17.13 -6.14 16.64
N ASP A 160 16.28 -7.06 17.09
CA ASP A 160 16.71 -8.26 17.82
C ASP A 160 17.55 -9.19 16.91
N ILE A 161 17.12 -9.40 15.66
CA ILE A 161 17.87 -10.19 14.66
C ILE A 161 19.17 -9.50 14.24
N ARG A 162 19.15 -8.18 14.09
CA ARG A 162 20.33 -7.35 13.81
C ARG A 162 21.37 -7.47 14.91
N LYS A 163 20.98 -7.40 16.19
CA LYS A 163 21.90 -7.58 17.32
C LYS A 163 22.54 -8.97 17.30
N ASP A 164 21.79 -10.00 16.95
CA ASP A 164 22.32 -11.35 16.80
C ASP A 164 23.28 -11.49 15.60
N TYR A 165 22.95 -10.84 14.48
CA TYR A 165 23.81 -10.73 13.30
C TYR A 165 25.14 -10.03 13.62
N GLU A 166 25.10 -8.86 14.27
CA GLU A 166 26.28 -8.10 14.69
C GLU A 166 27.12 -8.86 15.73
N ARG A 167 26.50 -9.63 16.64
CA ARG A 167 27.22 -10.49 17.59
C ARG A 167 27.95 -11.63 16.88
N TRP A 168 27.34 -12.22 15.85
CA TRP A 168 27.99 -13.23 15.02
C TRP A 168 29.15 -12.63 14.19
N GLU A 169 28.92 -11.50 13.51
CA GLU A 169 29.93 -10.81 12.70
C GLU A 169 31.16 -10.39 13.52
N LYS A 170 30.95 -9.90 14.75
CA LYS A 170 32.02 -9.54 15.70
C LYS A 170 32.70 -10.75 16.37
N GLY A 171 32.40 -11.98 15.94
CA GLY A 171 32.94 -13.22 16.51
C GLY A 171 32.48 -13.53 17.95
N LYS A 172 31.55 -12.75 18.51
CA LYS A 172 31.04 -12.91 19.88
C LYS A 172 30.03 -14.05 20.02
N LYS A 173 29.48 -14.54 18.89
CA LYS A 173 28.54 -15.66 18.82
C LYS A 173 29.04 -16.67 17.80
N MET A 174 29.59 -17.79 18.27
CA MET A 174 29.99 -18.90 17.41
C MET A 174 28.73 -19.66 16.95
N LEU A 175 28.52 -19.74 15.65
CA LEU A 175 27.39 -20.41 15.00
C LEU A 175 27.90 -21.42 13.99
N THR A 176 27.16 -22.52 13.81
CA THR A 176 27.44 -23.50 12.75
C THR A 176 27.17 -22.91 11.37
N VAL A 177 27.76 -23.50 10.33
CA VAL A 177 27.65 -23.01 8.95
C VAL A 177 26.19 -22.90 8.48
N ASP A 178 25.30 -23.77 8.95
CA ASP A 178 23.88 -23.73 8.59
C ASP A 178 23.08 -22.70 9.41
N GLU A 179 23.40 -22.52 10.69
CA GLU A 179 22.84 -21.41 11.50
C GLU A 179 23.23 -20.05 10.92
N ILE A 180 24.47 -19.89 10.41
CA ILE A 180 24.92 -18.66 9.73
C ILE A 180 24.08 -18.40 8.47
N LYS A 181 23.77 -19.44 7.67
CA LYS A 181 22.91 -19.31 6.50
C LYS A 181 21.47 -18.94 6.88
N VAL A 182 20.97 -19.46 8.01
CA VAL A 182 19.63 -19.11 8.53
C VAL A 182 19.61 -17.66 9.03
N LEU A 183 20.61 -17.23 9.81
CA LEU A 183 20.72 -15.88 10.35
C LEU A 183 20.86 -14.81 9.26
N LYS A 184 21.62 -15.09 8.20
CA LYS A 184 21.71 -14.22 7.01
C LYS A 184 20.35 -14.06 6.32
N ARG A 185 19.60 -15.14 6.13
CA ARG A 185 18.26 -15.08 5.52
C ARG A 185 17.27 -14.36 6.42
N SER A 186 17.24 -14.66 7.71
CA SER A 186 16.30 -14.01 8.64
C SER A 186 16.56 -12.51 8.79
N PHE A 187 17.82 -12.07 8.67
CA PHE A 187 18.18 -10.66 8.62
C PHE A 187 17.60 -9.96 7.38
N GLU A 188 17.86 -10.47 6.17
CA GLU A 188 17.33 -9.89 4.93
C GLU A 188 15.79 -9.99 4.84
N ASP A 189 15.19 -11.12 5.21
CA ASP A 189 13.74 -11.31 5.25
C ASP A 189 13.06 -10.30 6.22
N SER A 190 13.70 -10.00 7.35
CA SER A 190 13.16 -9.07 8.35
C SER A 190 13.38 -7.62 7.95
N LYS A 191 14.50 -7.30 7.31
CA LYS A 191 14.75 -5.98 6.69
C LYS A 191 13.72 -5.69 5.60
N ALA A 192 13.53 -6.60 4.66
CA ALA A 192 12.51 -6.51 3.61
C ALA A 192 11.08 -6.39 4.19
N LYS A 193 10.82 -7.04 5.33
CA LYS A 193 9.54 -6.90 6.06
C LYS A 193 9.37 -5.50 6.66
N VAL A 194 10.41 -4.91 7.27
CA VAL A 194 10.36 -3.52 7.77
C VAL A 194 10.10 -2.54 6.61
N GLU A 195 10.84 -2.68 5.51
CA GLU A 195 10.67 -1.86 4.30
C GLU A 195 9.24 -1.98 3.75
N LYS A 196 8.71 -3.21 3.62
CA LYS A 196 7.34 -3.43 3.15
C LYS A 196 6.27 -2.82 4.07
N VAL A 197 6.42 -2.92 5.39
CA VAL A 197 5.42 -2.35 6.32
C VAL A 197 5.50 -0.82 6.37
N ARG A 198 6.71 -0.24 6.22
CA ARG A 198 6.89 1.21 6.03
C ARG A 198 6.23 1.69 4.73
N ALA A 199 6.40 0.98 3.63
CA ALA A 199 5.76 1.28 2.35
C ALA A 199 4.22 1.27 2.44
N VAL A 200 3.62 0.39 3.25
CA VAL A 200 2.16 0.39 3.50
C VAL A 200 1.69 1.63 4.28
N VAL A 201 2.50 2.15 5.22
CA VAL A 201 2.19 3.42 5.90
C VAL A 201 2.26 4.59 4.92
N GLU A 202 3.28 4.62 4.06
CA GLU A 202 3.45 5.63 3.01
C GLU A 202 2.33 5.58 1.98
N GLU A 203 1.95 4.39 1.49
CA GLU A 203 0.81 4.19 0.59
C GLU A 203 -0.51 4.67 1.21
N GLN A 204 -0.75 4.40 2.50
CA GLN A 204 -1.94 4.91 3.21
C GLN A 204 -1.93 6.44 3.37
N GLN A 205 -0.75 7.07 3.46
CA GLN A 205 -0.61 8.54 3.48
C GLN A 205 -0.82 9.14 2.08
N LEU A 206 -0.25 8.53 1.04
CA LEU A 206 -0.43 8.92 -0.36
C LEU A 206 -1.90 8.81 -0.78
N ARG A 207 -2.58 7.69 -0.49
CA ARG A 207 -4.02 7.53 -0.76
C ARG A 207 -4.90 8.59 -0.08
N ARG A 208 -4.48 9.15 1.06
CA ARG A 208 -5.17 10.30 1.67
C ARG A 208 -4.87 11.61 0.96
N ALA A 209 -3.62 11.84 0.58
CA ALA A 209 -3.28 13.00 -0.23
C ALA A 209 -4.04 12.97 -1.57
N GLU A 210 -4.16 11.81 -2.21
CA GLU A 210 -4.95 11.56 -3.43
C GLU A 210 -6.45 11.70 -3.20
N ALA A 211 -7.02 11.10 -2.15
CA ALA A 211 -8.46 11.22 -1.84
C ALA A 211 -8.87 12.67 -1.54
N ALA A 212 -7.98 13.46 -0.93
CA ALA A 212 -8.16 14.89 -0.72
C ALA A 212 -7.89 15.74 -1.98
N VAL A 213 -7.18 15.17 -2.97
CA VAL A 213 -6.85 15.79 -4.27
C VAL A 213 -7.88 15.48 -5.35
N ALA A 214 -8.67 14.41 -5.18
CA ALA A 214 -9.67 13.95 -6.12
C ALA A 214 -10.65 15.09 -6.47
N PRO A 215 -10.84 15.42 -7.76
CA PRO A 215 -11.57 16.62 -8.14
C PRO A 215 -13.06 16.51 -7.80
N VAL A 216 -13.51 17.33 -6.84
CA VAL A 216 -14.93 17.57 -6.48
C VAL A 216 -15.70 18.33 -7.60
N VAL A 217 -15.24 18.20 -8.85
CA VAL A 217 -15.86 18.79 -10.05
C VAL A 217 -17.14 18.02 -10.40
N ASP A 218 -17.13 16.70 -10.23
CA ASP A 218 -18.28 15.81 -10.45
C ASP A 218 -19.45 16.07 -9.49
N GLU A 219 -19.18 16.44 -8.23
CA GLU A 219 -20.25 16.72 -7.26
C GLU A 219 -20.98 18.04 -7.56
N LYS A 220 -20.33 18.99 -8.23
CA LYS A 220 -20.96 20.25 -8.62
C LYS A 220 -22.04 20.06 -9.68
N GLU A 221 -21.80 19.18 -10.66
CA GLU A 221 -22.83 18.81 -11.65
C GLU A 221 -23.91 17.89 -11.06
N ARG A 222 -23.53 16.92 -10.21
CA ARG A 222 -24.51 16.05 -9.52
C ARG A 222 -25.40 16.83 -8.56
N GLY A 223 -24.86 17.78 -7.80
CA GLY A 223 -25.63 18.65 -6.90
C GLY A 223 -26.62 19.55 -7.64
N ALA A 224 -26.21 20.16 -8.75
CA ALA A 224 -27.09 20.95 -9.59
C ALA A 224 -28.21 20.08 -10.24
N ALA A 225 -27.87 18.88 -10.71
CA ALA A 225 -28.85 17.94 -11.27
C ALA A 225 -29.83 17.40 -10.21
N ALA A 226 -29.36 17.13 -8.98
CA ALA A 226 -30.19 16.68 -7.87
C ALA A 226 -31.21 17.76 -7.45
N LEU A 227 -30.76 19.01 -7.25
CA LEU A 227 -31.65 20.13 -6.91
C LEU A 227 -32.68 20.41 -8.03
N ALA A 228 -32.28 20.28 -9.30
CA ALA A 228 -33.19 20.42 -10.44
C ALA A 228 -34.20 19.25 -10.54
N ALA A 229 -33.85 18.05 -10.07
CA ALA A 229 -34.76 16.91 -9.98
C ALA A 229 -35.75 17.05 -8.82
N GLU A 230 -35.30 17.53 -7.66
CA GLU A 230 -36.13 17.76 -6.49
C GLU A 230 -37.16 18.88 -6.71
N ALA A 231 -36.75 19.98 -7.35
CA ALA A 231 -37.65 21.08 -7.76
C ALA A 231 -38.74 20.64 -8.78
N ARG A 232 -38.48 19.59 -9.57
CA ARG A 232 -39.49 18.98 -10.46
C ARG A 232 -40.39 18.00 -9.71
N ALA A 233 -39.85 17.24 -8.75
CA ALA A 233 -40.61 16.31 -7.93
C ALA A 233 -41.61 17.01 -7.00
N SER A 234 -41.27 18.18 -6.45
CA SER A 234 -42.18 18.99 -5.62
C SER A 234 -43.34 19.56 -6.44
N ARG A 235 -43.11 20.07 -7.65
CA ARG A 235 -44.18 20.48 -8.58
C ARG A 235 -45.10 19.33 -8.97
N ALA A 236 -44.57 18.13 -9.21
CA ALA A 236 -45.40 16.96 -9.54
C ALA A 236 -46.32 16.53 -8.38
N ARG A 237 -45.89 16.68 -7.13
CA ARG A 237 -46.73 16.39 -5.94
C ARG A 237 -47.87 17.40 -5.74
N ALA A 238 -47.70 18.66 -6.14
CA ALA A 238 -48.74 19.69 -6.02
C ALA A 238 -49.95 19.49 -6.96
N VAL A 239 -49.81 18.70 -8.02
CA VAL A 239 -50.89 18.42 -8.99
C VAL A 239 -51.68 17.14 -8.63
N ALA A 240 -51.11 16.25 -7.82
CA ALA A 240 -51.70 14.95 -7.48
C ALA A 240 -52.67 14.96 -6.28
N SER A 241 -52.85 16.09 -5.59
CA SER A 241 -53.66 16.22 -4.37
C SER A 241 -55.16 16.45 -4.60
N LYS A 242 -55.67 16.22 -5.81
CA LYS A 242 -57.09 16.42 -6.16
C LYS A 242 -57.73 15.17 -6.79
N ALA A 243 -57.78 14.09 -6.02
CA ALA A 243 -58.56 12.88 -6.32
C ALA A 243 -59.37 12.45 -5.08
N PRO A 244 -60.63 12.01 -5.23
CA PRO A 244 -61.53 11.75 -4.09
C PRO A 244 -61.23 10.41 -3.40
N ALA A 245 -61.41 10.39 -2.07
CA ALA A 245 -61.24 9.20 -1.25
C ALA A 245 -62.31 8.13 -1.52
N ARG A 246 -61.94 6.85 -1.41
CA ARG A 246 -62.85 5.69 -1.48
C ARG A 246 -62.71 4.85 -0.20
N PRO A 247 -63.80 4.32 0.40
CA PRO A 247 -63.80 3.91 1.80
C PRO A 247 -63.25 2.50 2.09
N THR A 248 -63.00 2.31 3.37
CA THR A 248 -62.57 1.12 4.12
C THR A 248 -63.48 -0.12 3.96
N ASN A 249 -62.91 -1.31 4.20
CA ASN A 249 -63.58 -2.37 4.99
C ASN A 249 -62.56 -3.36 5.62
N PRO A 250 -62.94 -4.16 6.65
CA PRO A 250 -61.98 -4.69 7.64
C PRO A 250 -61.95 -6.22 7.80
N SER A 251 -61.05 -6.66 8.70
CA SER A 251 -61.12 -7.91 9.51
C SER A 251 -60.88 -9.27 8.82
N VAL A 252 -59.84 -9.99 9.29
CA VAL A 252 -60.00 -11.39 9.74
C VAL A 252 -59.13 -11.63 10.98
N SER A 253 -59.64 -12.42 11.93
CA SER A 253 -58.98 -12.85 13.16
C SER A 253 -58.59 -14.33 13.08
N SER A 254 -57.48 -14.73 13.71
CA SER A 254 -57.31 -16.12 14.16
C SER A 254 -56.25 -16.26 15.26
N LYS A 255 -56.71 -16.65 16.47
CA LYS A 255 -55.87 -17.25 17.53
C LYS A 255 -55.45 -18.67 17.12
N ALA A 256 -54.25 -19.11 17.54
CA ALA A 256 -54.04 -20.49 18.00
C ALA A 256 -52.70 -20.62 18.76
N SER A 257 -52.78 -21.02 20.03
CA SER A 257 -51.71 -21.77 20.70
C SER A 257 -52.12 -23.24 20.73
N PRO A 258 -51.17 -24.16 20.90
CA PRO A 258 -51.39 -25.21 21.89
C PRO A 258 -50.22 -25.38 22.86
N ALA A 259 -50.51 -26.01 23.98
CA ALA A 259 -49.59 -26.30 25.08
C ALA A 259 -49.20 -27.79 25.12
N GLY A 260 -48.16 -28.11 25.89
CA GLY A 260 -47.97 -29.43 26.50
C GLY A 260 -46.86 -30.30 25.92
N GLY A 261 -45.79 -30.51 26.71
CA GLY A 261 -44.73 -31.48 26.42
C GLY A 261 -43.57 -31.37 27.41
N TYR A 262 -43.52 -32.27 28.42
CA TYR A 262 -42.42 -32.33 29.39
C TYR A 262 -41.17 -33.03 28.82
N PRO A 263 -39.95 -32.70 29.30
CA PRO A 263 -38.70 -33.17 28.69
C PRO A 263 -38.13 -34.46 29.33
N PRO A 264 -37.41 -35.30 28.57
CA PRO A 264 -36.55 -36.34 29.13
C PRO A 264 -35.16 -35.83 29.52
N LYS A 265 -34.73 -36.26 30.71
CA LYS A 265 -33.41 -36.26 31.35
C LYS A 265 -32.19 -35.66 30.62
N ALA A 266 -31.51 -34.78 31.35
CA ALA A 266 -30.24 -34.15 31.04
C ALA A 266 -29.10 -35.10 30.59
N VAL A 267 -28.41 -34.65 29.55
CA VAL A 267 -26.97 -34.92 29.34
C VAL A 267 -26.23 -33.63 29.68
N ALA A 268 -25.18 -33.69 30.49
CA ALA A 268 -24.43 -32.52 30.95
C ALA A 268 -23.58 -31.92 29.82
N VAL A 269 -24.17 -31.03 29.01
CA VAL A 269 -23.45 -30.26 28.00
C VAL A 269 -22.60 -29.18 28.67
N ALA A 270 -21.32 -29.11 28.30
CA ALA A 270 -20.33 -28.28 28.97
C ALA A 270 -20.69 -26.76 28.95
N PRO A 271 -20.37 -26.01 30.04
CA PRO A 271 -20.80 -24.61 30.20
C PRO A 271 -20.24 -23.62 29.18
N ALA A 272 -19.29 -24.03 28.34
CA ALA A 272 -18.78 -23.21 27.23
C ALA A 272 -19.80 -23.05 26.09
N ALA A 273 -20.55 -24.11 25.75
CA ALA A 273 -21.53 -24.07 24.66
C ALA A 273 -22.73 -23.17 25.00
N LEU A 274 -23.17 -23.18 26.27
CA LEU A 274 -24.28 -22.34 26.73
C LEU A 274 -23.91 -20.84 26.72
N ARG A 275 -22.65 -20.50 27.04
CA ARG A 275 -22.13 -19.13 26.92
C ARG A 275 -22.03 -18.67 25.46
N GLN A 276 -21.57 -19.52 24.55
CA GLN A 276 -21.57 -19.19 23.11
C GLN A 276 -23.00 -19.03 22.55
N ALA A 277 -23.95 -19.85 23.00
CA ALA A 277 -25.36 -19.71 22.62
C ALA A 277 -25.98 -18.40 23.12
N GLN A 278 -25.67 -17.96 24.34
CA GLN A 278 -26.13 -16.67 24.88
C GLN A 278 -25.56 -15.47 24.09
N VAL A 279 -24.26 -15.47 23.78
CA VAL A 279 -23.64 -14.42 22.96
C VAL A 279 -24.23 -14.40 21.54
N ALA A 280 -24.44 -15.57 20.93
CA ALA A 280 -25.06 -15.68 19.61
C ALA A 280 -26.54 -15.26 19.58
N ALA A 281 -27.27 -15.43 20.70
CA ALA A 281 -28.62 -14.92 20.86
C ALA A 281 -28.64 -13.39 20.96
N GLN A 282 -27.76 -12.82 21.81
CA GLN A 282 -27.69 -11.38 22.06
C GLN A 282 -27.37 -10.58 20.78
N VAL A 283 -26.40 -11.05 19.98
CA VAL A 283 -26.05 -10.49 18.66
C VAL A 283 -27.22 -10.55 17.66
N ARG A 284 -28.11 -11.57 17.74
CA ARG A 284 -29.29 -11.66 16.87
C ARG A 284 -30.41 -10.71 17.29
N THR A 285 -30.60 -10.47 18.58
CA THR A 285 -31.53 -9.43 19.06
C THR A 285 -31.07 -8.04 18.66
N GLU A 286 -29.80 -7.69 18.85
CA GLU A 286 -29.26 -6.37 18.42
C GLU A 286 -29.37 -6.17 16.90
N ALA A 287 -29.15 -7.22 16.10
CA ALA A 287 -29.33 -7.16 14.64
C ALA A 287 -30.80 -7.01 14.21
N ALA A 288 -31.76 -7.49 15.00
CA ALA A 288 -33.19 -7.36 14.72
C ALA A 288 -33.75 -6.00 15.18
N GLU A 289 -33.28 -5.49 16.32
CA GLU A 289 -33.70 -4.21 16.89
C GLU A 289 -33.20 -3.03 16.04
N ALA A 290 -32.02 -3.18 15.42
CA ALA A 290 -31.50 -2.26 14.41
C ALA A 290 -32.34 -2.17 13.10
N GLN A 291 -33.35 -3.02 12.91
CA GLN A 291 -34.22 -3.02 11.72
C GLN A 291 -35.65 -2.48 11.96
N GLN A 292 -36.02 -2.11 13.19
CA GLN A 292 -37.42 -1.76 13.53
C GLN A 292 -37.71 -0.26 13.79
N SER A 293 -36.74 0.65 13.61
CA SER A 293 -36.90 2.09 13.89
C SER A 293 -37.02 3.00 12.66
N LEU A 294 -37.38 2.46 11.48
CA LEU A 294 -37.64 3.24 10.26
C LEU A 294 -39.10 3.17 9.82
N ALA A 295 -39.76 4.33 9.82
CA ALA A 295 -41.09 4.55 9.25
C ALA A 295 -41.13 4.16 7.75
N PRO A 296 -42.31 3.79 7.20
CA PRO A 296 -42.41 3.22 5.85
C PRO A 296 -41.96 4.21 4.76
N ALA A 297 -40.78 3.95 4.20
CA ALA A 297 -40.25 4.68 3.06
C ALA A 297 -41.08 4.37 1.78
N PRO A 298 -41.29 5.35 0.89
CA PRO A 298 -42.05 5.15 -0.34
C PRO A 298 -41.33 4.18 -1.30
N ALA A 299 -42.13 3.44 -2.08
CA ALA A 299 -41.68 2.34 -2.93
C ALA A 299 -40.50 2.72 -3.87
N PRO A 300 -39.55 1.79 -4.11
CA PRO A 300 -38.40 2.03 -4.98
C PRO A 300 -38.86 2.29 -6.41
N ARG A 301 -38.50 3.47 -6.94
CA ARG A 301 -38.74 3.82 -8.35
C ARG A 301 -37.88 2.96 -9.27
N PRO A 302 -38.35 2.59 -10.47
CA PRO A 302 -37.53 1.89 -11.46
C PRO A 302 -36.30 2.74 -11.79
N ARG A 303 -35.11 2.14 -11.74
CA ARG A 303 -33.87 2.79 -12.16
C ARG A 303 -33.96 3.13 -13.65
N PRO A 304 -33.59 4.34 -14.08
CA PRO A 304 -33.34 4.61 -15.50
C PRO A 304 -32.26 3.64 -16.01
N ALA A 305 -32.47 3.08 -17.19
CA ALA A 305 -31.42 2.29 -17.84
C ALA A 305 -30.15 3.14 -18.00
N PRO A 306 -28.95 2.61 -17.70
CA PRO A 306 -27.72 3.35 -17.93
C PRO A 306 -27.64 3.70 -19.42
N ARG A 307 -27.34 4.97 -19.72
CA ARG A 307 -26.98 5.35 -21.09
C ARG A 307 -25.73 4.56 -21.48
N PRO A 308 -25.63 4.03 -22.72
CA PRO A 308 -24.36 3.51 -23.20
C PRO A 308 -23.33 4.63 -23.08
N GLN A 309 -22.26 4.36 -22.33
CA GLN A 309 -21.07 5.19 -22.41
C GLN A 309 -20.55 5.06 -23.85
N ALA A 310 -20.03 6.14 -24.42
CA ALA A 310 -19.22 5.99 -25.62
C ALA A 310 -18.10 5.01 -25.27
N GLU A 311 -17.94 3.95 -26.06
CA GLU A 311 -17.06 2.84 -25.69
C GLU A 311 -15.62 3.34 -25.65
N ASP A 312 -15.13 3.58 -24.43
CA ASP A 312 -13.72 3.89 -24.17
C ASP A 312 -12.90 2.73 -24.71
N ALA A 313 -12.25 2.96 -25.86
CA ALA A 313 -11.53 1.93 -26.61
C ALA A 313 -10.62 1.16 -25.64
N PRO A 314 -10.74 -0.18 -25.55
CA PRO A 314 -10.15 -0.95 -24.47
C PRO A 314 -8.66 -0.67 -24.36
N VAL A 315 -8.21 -0.27 -23.17
CA VAL A 315 -6.81 0.12 -22.94
C VAL A 315 -5.95 -1.14 -22.94
N LEU A 316 -5.44 -1.50 -24.12
CA LEU A 316 -4.63 -2.68 -24.32
C LEU A 316 -3.26 -2.54 -23.64
N SER A 317 -2.85 -3.58 -22.91
CA SER A 317 -1.50 -3.65 -22.33
C SER A 317 -0.43 -3.73 -23.43
N TYR A 318 0.49 -2.76 -23.46
CA TYR A 318 1.54 -2.66 -24.49
C TYR A 318 2.37 -3.94 -24.63
N ALA A 319 2.64 -4.65 -23.53
CA ALA A 319 3.34 -5.93 -23.57
C ALA A 319 2.52 -7.01 -24.30
N CYS A 320 1.21 -7.08 -24.09
CA CYS A 320 0.34 -8.05 -24.77
C CYS A 320 0.12 -7.68 -26.25
N THR A 321 0.09 -6.39 -26.60
CA THR A 321 0.09 -5.96 -28.01
C THR A 321 1.41 -6.27 -28.70
N LEU A 322 2.56 -6.12 -28.03
CA LEU A 322 3.87 -6.51 -28.59
C LEU A 322 3.91 -8.00 -28.94
N THR A 323 3.49 -8.88 -28.02
CA THR A 323 3.41 -10.32 -28.30
C THR A 323 2.44 -10.62 -29.46
N ALA A 324 1.29 -9.95 -29.52
CA ALA A 324 0.31 -10.14 -30.60
C ALA A 324 0.84 -9.68 -31.97
N VAL A 325 1.50 -8.52 -32.03
CA VAL A 325 2.15 -7.98 -33.24
C VAL A 325 3.30 -8.89 -33.68
N ALA A 326 4.15 -9.32 -32.76
CA ALA A 326 5.26 -10.24 -33.02
C ALA A 326 4.77 -11.57 -33.63
N GLN A 327 3.72 -12.15 -33.05
CA GLN A 327 3.06 -13.36 -33.59
C GLN A 327 2.38 -13.14 -34.94
N HIS A 328 1.81 -11.96 -35.19
CA HIS A 328 1.18 -11.64 -36.48
C HIS A 328 2.22 -11.49 -37.60
N LEU A 329 3.32 -10.77 -37.33
CA LEU A 329 4.40 -10.52 -38.29
C LEU A 329 5.41 -11.68 -38.42
N GLY A 330 5.39 -12.65 -37.52
CA GLY A 330 6.39 -13.73 -37.47
C GLY A 330 7.79 -13.27 -37.01
N VAL A 331 7.86 -12.16 -36.27
CA VAL A 331 9.11 -11.55 -35.76
C VAL A 331 9.27 -11.74 -34.26
N THR A 332 10.43 -11.38 -33.71
CA THR A 332 10.63 -11.38 -32.25
C THR A 332 9.98 -10.17 -31.58
N GLU A 333 9.63 -10.27 -30.29
CA GLU A 333 9.08 -9.15 -29.52
C GLU A 333 10.02 -7.93 -29.46
N ALA A 334 11.34 -8.16 -29.53
CA ALA A 334 12.33 -7.09 -29.60
C ALA A 334 12.22 -6.30 -30.91
N GLN A 335 12.11 -6.98 -32.04
CA GLN A 335 11.91 -6.35 -33.35
C GLN A 335 10.54 -5.66 -33.45
N ALA A 336 9.48 -6.27 -32.88
CA ALA A 336 8.18 -5.62 -32.79
C ALA A 336 8.23 -4.31 -31.99
N LYS A 337 9.06 -4.26 -30.93
CA LYS A 337 9.26 -3.06 -30.11
C LYS A 337 10.00 -1.93 -30.84
N GLU A 338 10.87 -2.25 -31.79
CA GLU A 338 11.56 -1.26 -32.62
C GLU A 338 10.62 -0.56 -33.63
N LEU A 339 9.44 -1.13 -33.91
CA LEU A 339 8.45 -0.57 -34.84
C LEU A 339 7.55 0.51 -34.21
N ALA A 340 7.37 0.52 -32.88
CA ALA A 340 6.53 1.49 -32.18
C ALA A 340 6.84 1.57 -30.67
N GLU A 341 6.92 2.79 -30.14
CA GLU A 341 7.14 3.06 -28.72
C GLU A 341 5.87 2.85 -27.88
N SER A 342 4.68 2.95 -28.51
CA SER A 342 3.40 2.80 -27.83
C SER A 342 2.38 1.91 -28.57
N ALA A 343 1.42 1.35 -27.82
CA ALA A 343 0.36 0.51 -28.38
C ALA A 343 -0.52 1.24 -29.41
N ARG A 344 -0.58 2.59 -29.35
CA ARG A 344 -1.37 3.42 -30.27
C ARG A 344 -0.66 3.71 -31.59
N GLU A 345 0.66 3.60 -31.65
CA GLU A 345 1.42 3.78 -32.89
C GLU A 345 1.25 2.60 -33.83
N PHE A 346 1.19 1.36 -33.32
CA PHE A 346 0.91 0.17 -34.15
C PHE A 346 -0.36 0.32 -34.98
N ALA A 347 -1.41 0.96 -34.46
CA ALA A 347 -2.65 1.24 -35.20
C ALA A 347 -2.48 2.12 -36.46
N ARG A 348 -1.30 2.74 -36.65
CA ARG A 348 -0.93 3.49 -37.88
C ARG A 348 -0.13 2.67 -38.89
N HIS A 349 0.39 1.50 -38.47
CA HIS A 349 1.23 0.63 -39.29
C HIS A 349 0.46 -0.57 -39.87
N PHE A 350 -0.76 -0.81 -39.41
CA PHE A 350 -1.66 -1.86 -39.88
C PHE A 350 -2.94 -1.25 -40.45
N ASP A 351 -3.57 -1.94 -41.38
CA ASP A 351 -4.95 -1.68 -41.80
C ASP A 351 -5.93 -2.00 -40.66
N ALA A 352 -7.18 -1.51 -40.77
CA ALA A 352 -8.17 -1.61 -39.71
C ALA A 352 -8.54 -3.06 -39.35
N GLU A 353 -8.66 -3.95 -40.35
CA GLU A 353 -9.04 -5.36 -40.14
C GLU A 353 -7.90 -6.13 -39.47
N THR A 354 -6.67 -5.96 -39.95
CA THR A 354 -5.46 -6.52 -39.31
C THR A 354 -5.28 -5.99 -37.88
N TRP A 355 -5.51 -4.69 -37.66
CA TRP A 355 -5.40 -4.10 -36.34
C TRP A 355 -6.45 -4.68 -35.38
N GLU A 356 -7.72 -4.80 -35.78
CA GLU A 356 -8.77 -5.41 -34.96
C GLU A 356 -8.42 -6.87 -34.57
N ALA A 357 -7.90 -7.65 -35.51
CA ALA A 357 -7.41 -9.01 -35.24
C ALA A 357 -6.20 -9.05 -34.27
N ILE A 358 -5.31 -8.05 -34.31
CA ILE A 358 -4.21 -7.88 -33.34
C ILE A 358 -4.76 -7.47 -31.96
N GLN A 359 -5.77 -6.60 -31.90
CA GLN A 359 -6.43 -6.20 -30.66
C GLN A 359 -7.10 -7.41 -29.98
N GLU A 360 -7.87 -8.21 -30.72
CA GLU A 360 -8.52 -9.42 -30.20
C GLU A 360 -7.49 -10.42 -29.64
N ARG A 361 -6.41 -10.70 -30.40
CA ARG A 361 -5.31 -11.57 -29.94
C ARG A 361 -4.63 -11.02 -28.68
N SER A 362 -4.39 -9.71 -28.60
CA SER A 362 -3.76 -9.10 -27.42
C SER A 362 -4.63 -9.25 -26.16
N LEU A 363 -5.96 -9.13 -26.29
CA LEU A 363 -6.92 -9.39 -25.21
C LEU A 363 -6.98 -10.86 -24.82
N ALA A 364 -6.86 -11.79 -25.78
CA ALA A 364 -6.78 -13.22 -25.50
C ALA A 364 -5.48 -13.57 -24.73
N ILE A 365 -4.33 -13.01 -25.13
CA ILE A 365 -3.05 -13.16 -24.44
C ILE A 365 -3.13 -12.58 -23.02
N GLU A 366 -3.76 -11.41 -22.84
CA GLU A 366 -3.93 -10.83 -21.50
C GLU A 366 -4.81 -11.70 -20.59
N LYS A 367 -5.95 -12.19 -21.10
CA LYS A 367 -6.83 -13.12 -20.36
C LYS A 367 -6.08 -14.39 -19.93
N ALA A 368 -5.32 -15.00 -20.84
CA ALA A 368 -4.52 -16.20 -20.56
C ALA A 368 -3.40 -15.93 -19.53
N ASN A 369 -2.74 -14.77 -19.61
CA ASN A 369 -1.72 -14.36 -18.65
C ASN A 369 -2.33 -14.10 -17.25
N GLN A 370 -3.48 -13.43 -17.17
CA GLN A 370 -4.19 -13.23 -15.91
C GLN A 370 -4.65 -14.57 -15.30
N GLU A 371 -5.17 -15.50 -16.10
CA GLU A 371 -5.57 -16.83 -15.62
C GLU A 371 -4.38 -17.62 -15.09
N LYS A 372 -3.26 -17.65 -15.82
CA LYS A 372 -2.00 -18.26 -15.40
C LYS A 372 -1.45 -17.67 -14.09
N GLN A 373 -1.59 -16.36 -13.88
CA GLN A 373 -1.26 -15.71 -12.61
C GLN A 373 -2.19 -16.15 -11.47
N ARG A 374 -3.51 -16.17 -11.70
CA ARG A 374 -4.51 -16.65 -10.71
C ARG A 374 -4.26 -18.11 -10.34
N GLU A 375 -3.93 -18.97 -11.30
CA GLU A 375 -3.60 -20.37 -11.05
C GLU A 375 -2.28 -20.52 -10.27
N ALA A 376 -1.25 -19.75 -10.63
CA ALA A 376 0.01 -19.72 -9.88
C ALA A 376 -0.19 -19.25 -8.43
N GLU A 377 -1.09 -18.29 -8.19
CA GLU A 377 -1.51 -17.92 -6.83
C GLU A 377 -2.29 -19.03 -6.14
N ARG A 378 -3.22 -19.71 -6.82
CA ARG A 378 -3.99 -20.82 -6.26
C ARG A 378 -3.07 -21.96 -5.82
N ARG A 379 -2.14 -22.37 -6.69
CA ARG A 379 -1.08 -23.36 -6.39
C ARG A 379 -0.16 -22.91 -5.25
N LYS A 380 0.17 -21.62 -5.13
CA LYS A 380 0.91 -21.07 -3.97
C LYS A 380 0.10 -21.19 -2.67
N LYS A 381 -1.20 -20.87 -2.70
CA LYS A 381 -2.12 -20.98 -1.54
C LYS A 381 -2.33 -22.44 -1.13
N GLU A 382 -2.55 -23.34 -2.09
CA GLU A 382 -2.64 -24.80 -1.89
C GLU A 382 -1.35 -25.36 -1.26
N LYS A 383 -0.18 -25.00 -1.79
CA LYS A 383 1.13 -25.43 -1.26
C LYS A 383 1.40 -24.89 0.15
N ALA A 384 0.94 -23.68 0.46
CA ALA A 384 1.00 -23.13 1.82
C ALA A 384 0.08 -23.89 2.79
N LEU A 385 -1.16 -24.19 2.37
CA LEU A 385 -2.12 -24.98 3.15
C LEU A 385 -1.59 -26.40 3.44
N ALA A 386 -1.08 -27.08 2.41
CA ALA A 386 -0.48 -28.41 2.53
C ALA A 386 0.71 -28.45 3.50
N LYS A 387 1.52 -27.37 3.55
CA LYS A 387 2.61 -27.25 4.52
C LYS A 387 2.10 -27.08 5.96
N VAL A 388 1.00 -26.36 6.16
CA VAL A 388 0.38 -26.19 7.49
C VAL A 388 -0.25 -27.51 7.96
N THR A 389 -1.00 -28.21 7.12
CA THR A 389 -1.58 -29.52 7.48
C THR A 389 -0.51 -30.58 7.72
N GLN A 390 0.59 -30.59 6.95
CA GLN A 390 1.72 -31.49 7.21
C GLN A 390 2.29 -31.27 8.63
N VAL A 391 2.55 -30.01 9.02
CA VAL A 391 3.08 -29.67 10.36
C VAL A 391 2.11 -30.08 11.47
N GLN A 392 0.80 -29.88 11.28
CA GLN A 392 -0.21 -30.33 12.24
C GLN A 392 -0.30 -31.86 12.34
N SER A 393 -0.22 -32.59 11.22
CA SER A 393 -0.22 -34.07 11.24
C SER A 393 1.01 -34.66 11.93
N SER A 394 2.20 -34.07 11.74
CA SER A 394 3.41 -34.52 12.44
C SER A 394 3.41 -34.18 13.92
N ALA A 395 2.76 -33.08 14.32
CA ALA A 395 2.57 -32.74 15.74
C ALA A 395 1.57 -33.69 16.43
N ALA A 396 0.49 -34.07 15.73
CA ALA A 396 -0.50 -35.02 16.25
C ALA A 396 0.08 -36.44 16.41
N ALA A 397 0.90 -36.92 15.46
CA ALA A 397 1.52 -38.24 15.53
C ALA A 397 2.61 -38.37 16.61
N GLY A 398 3.21 -37.25 17.07
CA GLY A 398 4.22 -37.25 18.13
C GLY A 398 3.65 -37.19 19.56
N GLY A 399 2.34 -36.98 19.73
CA GLY A 399 1.71 -36.71 21.03
C GLY A 399 1.19 -37.93 21.79
N ALA A 400 1.13 -39.11 21.17
CA ALA A 400 0.45 -40.28 21.73
C ALA A 400 1.30 -41.56 21.64
N GLY A 401 2.20 -41.75 22.61
CA GLY A 401 2.85 -43.05 22.88
C GLY A 401 4.37 -43.09 22.70
N ALA A 402 5.12 -42.48 23.63
CA ALA A 402 6.57 -42.69 23.72
C ALA A 402 7.10 -42.56 25.17
N VAL A 403 6.46 -43.25 26.12
CA VAL A 403 7.07 -43.55 27.42
C VAL A 403 7.10 -45.07 27.57
N ALA A 404 8.30 -45.63 27.71
CA ALA A 404 8.68 -47.06 27.82
C ALA A 404 8.97 -47.82 26.51
N ALA A 405 10.24 -47.82 26.09
CA ALA A 405 10.99 -49.05 25.75
C ALA A 405 12.50 -48.75 25.72
N LYS A 406 13.31 -49.74 26.10
CA LYS A 406 14.76 -49.65 26.30
C LYS A 406 15.47 -50.57 25.28
N ALA A 407 16.68 -50.18 24.89
CA ALA A 407 17.73 -51.01 24.26
C ALA A 407 17.62 -51.40 22.76
N THR A 408 18.80 -51.32 22.12
CA THR A 408 19.33 -52.20 21.06
C THR A 408 18.44 -52.61 19.87
N ALA A 409 18.77 -52.10 18.68
CA ALA A 409 19.39 -52.92 17.62
C ALA A 409 19.82 -52.08 16.41
N LYS A 410 20.89 -52.52 15.74
CA LYS A 410 21.41 -51.95 14.49
C LYS A 410 20.89 -52.80 13.33
N ALA A 411 19.92 -52.30 12.57
CA ALA A 411 19.34 -53.01 11.43
C ALA A 411 19.28 -52.11 10.19
N VAL A 412 20.01 -52.52 9.14
CA VAL A 412 19.97 -51.91 7.81
C VAL A 412 18.95 -52.71 6.98
N PRO A 413 17.90 -52.10 6.41
CA PRO A 413 17.07 -52.78 5.42
C PRO A 413 17.78 -52.77 4.07
N GLN A 414 18.37 -53.90 3.71
CA GLN A 414 18.94 -54.15 2.40
C GLN A 414 17.82 -54.57 1.45
N ALA A 415 17.40 -53.69 0.54
CA ALA A 415 16.38 -54.01 -0.47
C ALA A 415 17.02 -54.75 -1.67
N VAL A 416 16.58 -55.99 -1.90
CA VAL A 416 17.03 -56.84 -3.02
C VAL A 416 16.17 -56.57 -4.26
N VAL A 417 16.81 -56.20 -5.37
CA VAL A 417 16.29 -56.34 -6.73
C VAL A 417 17.45 -56.76 -7.65
N GLY A 418 17.43 -57.98 -8.18
CA GLY A 418 18.22 -58.35 -9.38
C GLY A 418 17.49 -57.86 -10.65
N ARG A 419 17.99 -57.92 -11.88
CA ARG A 419 19.15 -58.53 -12.60
C ARG A 419 18.99 -58.00 -14.08
N PRO A 420 19.72 -58.41 -15.14
CA PRO A 420 21.13 -58.77 -15.35
C PRO A 420 21.92 -57.84 -16.33
N ASP A 421 23.22 -58.12 -16.48
CA ASP A 421 24.07 -58.11 -17.70
C ASP A 421 24.23 -56.86 -18.62
N SER A 422 25.41 -56.22 -18.54
CA SER A 422 26.43 -56.31 -19.61
C SER A 422 27.79 -55.69 -19.20
N VAL A 423 28.89 -56.28 -19.68
CA VAL A 423 30.31 -55.97 -19.42
C VAL A 423 31.06 -56.12 -20.79
N PRO A 424 32.36 -55.79 -20.98
CA PRO A 424 33.36 -55.13 -20.11
C PRO A 424 34.25 -54.06 -20.84
N ASN A 425 35.41 -53.76 -20.21
CA ASN A 425 36.64 -53.07 -20.70
C ASN A 425 36.68 -51.52 -20.59
N ALA A 426 37.76 -50.87 -20.12
CA ALA A 426 39.10 -51.35 -19.76
C ALA A 426 39.75 -50.59 -18.55
N LYS A 427 40.83 -51.16 -18.00
CA LYS A 427 41.80 -50.61 -17.02
C LYS A 427 43.09 -50.16 -17.78
N PRO A 428 44.10 -49.43 -17.21
CA PRO A 428 44.64 -49.63 -15.84
C PRO A 428 45.25 -48.43 -15.05
N LYS A 429 45.44 -48.69 -13.74
CA LYS A 429 46.49 -48.26 -12.78
C LYS A 429 47.23 -46.90 -12.94
N ALA A 430 47.21 -46.10 -11.86
CA ALA A 430 48.42 -45.79 -11.06
C ALA A 430 48.10 -45.37 -9.60
N LYS A 431 49.04 -45.65 -8.69
CA LYS A 431 49.19 -45.24 -7.26
C LYS A 431 50.73 -45.04 -7.06
N PRO A 432 51.28 -44.34 -6.04
CA PRO A 432 50.90 -44.43 -4.62
C PRO A 432 51.14 -43.17 -3.71
N LYS A 433 50.86 -43.32 -2.39
CA LYS A 433 51.48 -42.70 -1.18
C LYS A 433 51.79 -41.17 -1.15
N ALA A 434 51.67 -40.42 -0.05
CA ALA A 434 51.26 -40.62 1.36
C ALA A 434 50.76 -39.23 1.89
N THR A 435 50.57 -38.87 3.17
CA THR A 435 50.86 -39.43 4.51
C THR A 435 49.76 -38.95 5.50
N ALA A 436 49.93 -39.11 6.82
CA ALA A 436 48.95 -38.70 7.84
C ALA A 436 49.41 -37.50 8.70
N LYS A 437 48.44 -36.76 9.26
CA LYS A 437 48.56 -36.24 10.65
C LYS A 437 47.19 -35.95 11.27
N VAL A 438 47.00 -36.44 12.50
CA VAL A 438 45.85 -36.22 13.38
C VAL A 438 46.38 -35.58 14.67
N PRO A 439 45.66 -34.62 15.28
CA PRO A 439 45.74 -34.36 16.72
C PRO A 439 44.40 -34.68 17.43
N PRO A 440 44.40 -34.86 18.77
CA PRO A 440 43.41 -35.70 19.45
C PRO A 440 42.18 -34.96 19.98
N ARG A 441 41.12 -35.74 20.28
CA ARG A 441 40.07 -35.34 21.22
C ARG A 441 40.61 -35.38 22.66
N GLN A 442 40.17 -34.44 23.48
CA GLN A 442 40.08 -34.65 24.93
C GLN A 442 38.60 -34.68 25.33
N ASP A 443 38.23 -35.71 26.08
CA ASP A 443 36.96 -35.77 26.81
C ASP A 443 37.02 -34.85 28.04
N GLY A 444 35.86 -34.29 28.42
CA GLY A 444 35.80 -33.24 29.45
C GLY A 444 34.41 -33.07 30.05
N LEU A 445 33.86 -34.13 30.65
CA LEU A 445 32.59 -34.12 31.37
C LEU A 445 32.61 -33.13 32.57
N LYS A 446 32.03 -31.94 32.36
CA LYS A 446 31.47 -31.05 33.40
C LYS A 446 30.14 -30.50 32.86
N SER A 447 29.10 -31.30 32.75
CA SER A 447 28.20 -31.67 33.86
C SER A 447 27.68 -30.46 34.64
N LEU A 448 26.52 -29.95 34.19
CA LEU A 448 25.33 -29.76 35.02
C LEU A 448 25.56 -29.10 36.40
N ALA A 449 25.76 -27.79 36.39
CA ALA A 449 25.48 -26.93 37.55
C ALA A 449 24.83 -25.64 37.04
N GLY A 450 23.59 -25.32 37.48
CA GLY A 450 22.92 -24.06 37.13
C GLY A 450 21.63 -24.13 36.30
N ALA A 451 20.90 -25.25 36.30
CA ALA A 451 19.48 -25.20 35.95
C ALA A 451 18.67 -24.74 37.19
N ASN A 452 17.72 -23.82 36.97
CA ASN A 452 16.84 -23.18 37.97
C ASN A 452 17.49 -22.24 39.00
N LYS A 453 17.32 -20.93 38.77
CA LYS A 453 16.84 -20.02 39.83
C LYS A 453 15.83 -19.02 39.26
N PHE A 454 14.57 -19.20 39.64
CA PHE A 454 13.54 -18.15 39.58
C PHE A 454 13.90 -17.09 40.63
N GLY A 455 13.72 -15.80 40.30
CA GLY A 455 13.84 -14.69 41.26
C GLY A 455 15.22 -14.03 41.33
N GLY A 456 15.25 -12.73 41.04
CA GLY A 456 16.45 -11.89 41.00
C GLY A 456 16.08 -10.50 40.49
N LEU A 457 15.34 -9.75 41.31
CA LEU A 457 14.89 -8.39 41.03
C LEU A 457 15.87 -7.45 41.74
N GLU A 458 16.98 -7.13 41.09
CA GLU A 458 17.96 -6.18 41.59
C GLU A 458 18.19 -5.09 40.54
N SER A 459 17.69 -3.91 40.88
CA SER A 459 18.18 -2.62 40.43
C SER A 459 19.65 -2.47 40.81
N ASP A 460 20.45 -1.84 39.94
CA ASP A 460 21.66 -1.15 40.39
C ASP A 460 21.81 0.15 39.60
N ASP A 461 21.78 1.26 40.35
CA ASP A 461 22.23 2.58 39.93
C ASP A 461 23.74 2.63 40.17
N GLU A 462 24.56 2.79 39.12
CA GLU A 462 25.93 3.29 39.31
C GLU A 462 26.17 4.55 38.47
N GLU A 463 25.95 5.67 39.16
CA GLU A 463 26.38 7.01 38.81
C GLU A 463 27.85 7.20 39.19
N GLU A 464 28.80 7.08 38.26
CA GLU A 464 30.13 7.67 38.42
C GLU A 464 30.81 7.94 37.06
N GLY A 465 31.45 9.08 36.79
CA GLY A 465 31.67 10.25 37.65
C GLY A 465 33.11 10.72 37.76
N TRP A 466 33.93 10.62 36.69
CA TRP A 466 35.33 11.07 36.73
C TRP A 466 35.64 12.23 35.80
N ALA A 467 36.14 13.31 36.40
CA ALA A 467 36.41 14.59 35.76
C ALA A 467 37.92 14.84 35.53
N LYS A 468 38.24 15.43 34.38
CA LYS A 468 39.06 16.65 34.26
C LYS A 468 40.43 16.68 35.00
N VAL A 469 41.50 16.48 34.24
CA VAL A 469 42.80 17.11 34.53
C VAL A 469 43.25 17.96 33.33
N ARG A 470 43.81 19.13 33.63
CA ARG A 470 44.25 20.16 32.69
C ARG A 470 45.76 20.31 32.78
N ARG A 471 46.44 20.39 31.63
CA ARG A 471 47.65 21.20 31.44
C ARG A 471 47.51 21.91 30.09
#